data_AF-A0A7S3JZB0-F1
#
_entry.id   AF-A0A7S3JZB0-F1
#
_cell.length_a   1.000
_cell.length_b   1.000
_cell.length_c   1.000
_cell.angle_alpha   90.00
_cell.angle_beta   90.00
_cell.angle_gamma   90.00
#
_symmetry.space_group_name_H-M   'P 1'
#
loop_
_entity.id
_entity.type
_entity.pdbx_description
1 polymer ?
#
loop_
_entity_poly.entity_id
_entity_poly.type
_entity_poly.pdbx_seq_one_letter_code
_entity_poly.pdbx_strand_id
1 'polypeptide(L)'
;KNKKNNNIYIINLLVAMVKAQRRRSTRKKVKRKASVGPRISRPKVSEDSYIRQKWDPKKTKKENMRALGLADDANAAVKTNKQITSEFVKMALHSHPQTDDLERADKNPRRSQLSAEKKRYIAKLIAKHGNNYESMVHDLTANPEQLTVAKLKKLATKFYASQEKKRENKKDAMDIDTSLAQQKLPKVEEDEGDTSLKKKKRKKKKKKDKLLIM
;
A
#
# COMPACT_ATOMS: atom_id res chain seq x y z
N LYS A 1 -0.56 -72.22 67.46
CA LYS A 1 -0.10 -70.84 67.19
C LYS A 1 0.30 -70.57 65.71
N ASN A 2 -0.25 -71.27 64.68
CA ASN A 2 0.27 -71.16 63.29
C ASN A 2 -0.75 -70.86 62.16
N LYS A 3 -2.03 -70.60 62.45
CA LYS A 3 -3.04 -70.35 61.38
C LYS A 3 -3.09 -68.90 60.88
N LYS A 4 -2.72 -67.91 61.71
CA LYS A 4 -2.78 -66.48 61.34
C LYS A 4 -1.64 -66.07 60.39
N ASN A 5 -0.47 -66.67 60.52
CA ASN A 5 0.70 -66.33 59.70
C ASN A 5 0.57 -66.87 58.27
N ASN A 6 0.04 -68.10 58.11
CA ASN A 6 -0.17 -68.69 56.79
C ASN A 6 -1.17 -67.89 55.94
N ASN A 7 -2.18 -67.28 56.56
CA ASN A 7 -3.19 -66.48 55.86
C ASN A 7 -2.60 -65.16 55.32
N ILE A 8 -1.68 -64.54 56.06
CA ILE A 8 -0.97 -63.32 55.64
C ILE A 8 -0.05 -63.62 54.44
N TYR A 9 0.65 -64.76 54.45
CA TYR A 9 1.49 -65.17 53.31
C TYR A 9 0.65 -65.45 52.05
N ILE A 10 -0.50 -66.11 52.19
CA ILE A 10 -1.41 -66.41 51.06
C ILE A 10 -1.99 -65.13 50.45
N ILE A 11 -2.42 -64.17 51.28
CA ILE A 11 -2.95 -62.88 50.82
C ILE A 11 -1.86 -62.07 50.09
N ASN A 12 -0.64 -62.04 50.62
CA ASN A 12 0.48 -61.34 49.98
C ASN A 12 0.88 -62.00 48.64
N LEU A 13 0.83 -63.33 48.56
CA LEU A 13 1.09 -64.08 47.33
C LEU A 13 0.02 -63.81 46.26
N LEU A 14 -1.26 -63.77 46.64
CA LEU A 14 -2.37 -63.45 45.75
C LEU A 14 -2.32 -62.00 45.25
N VAL A 15 -1.99 -61.03 46.11
CA VAL A 15 -1.81 -59.63 45.72
C VAL A 15 -0.62 -59.46 44.77
N ALA A 16 0.48 -60.20 44.98
CA ALA A 16 1.63 -60.21 44.08
C ALA A 16 1.27 -60.84 42.72
N MET A 17 0.50 -61.93 42.69
CA MET A 17 -0.01 -62.57 41.47
C MET A 17 -0.94 -61.65 40.67
N VAL A 18 -1.88 -60.96 41.33
CA VAL A 18 -2.80 -60.00 40.68
C VAL A 18 -2.04 -58.77 40.14
N LYS A 19 -0.99 -58.29 40.84
CA LYS A 19 -0.10 -57.23 40.34
C LYS A 19 0.77 -57.69 39.16
N ALA A 20 1.21 -58.96 39.14
CA ALA A 20 1.96 -59.54 38.03
C ALA A 20 1.07 -59.84 36.79
N GLN A 21 -0.22 -60.11 37.00
CA GLN A 21 -1.21 -60.32 35.93
C GLN A 21 -1.63 -59.04 35.20
N ARG A 22 -1.28 -57.84 35.69
CA ARG A 22 -1.30 -56.61 34.90
C ARG A 22 -0.14 -56.62 33.91
N ARG A 23 -0.27 -57.49 32.90
CA ARG A 23 0.59 -57.55 31.72
C ARG A 23 0.76 -56.13 31.21
N ARG A 24 1.99 -55.60 31.32
CA ARG A 24 2.39 -54.39 30.60
C ARG A 24 2.05 -54.63 29.14
N SER A 25 1.05 -53.92 28.63
CA SER A 25 0.81 -53.85 27.20
C SER A 25 2.09 -53.29 26.57
N THR A 26 2.91 -54.17 26.00
CA THR A 26 4.06 -53.76 25.20
C THR A 26 3.49 -53.21 23.90
N ARG A 27 3.17 -51.91 23.92
CA ARG A 27 2.75 -51.17 22.73
C ARG A 27 3.88 -51.26 21.71
N LYS A 28 3.78 -52.19 20.76
CA LYS A 28 4.69 -52.26 19.60
C LYS A 28 4.60 -50.89 18.90
N LYS A 29 5.70 -50.13 18.90
CA LYS A 29 5.80 -48.90 18.12
C LYS A 29 5.80 -49.29 16.65
N VAL A 30 4.62 -49.28 16.03
CA VAL A 30 4.49 -49.41 14.58
C VAL A 30 5.11 -48.16 13.96
N LYS A 31 6.29 -48.31 13.34
CA LYS A 31 6.84 -47.27 12.46
C LYS A 31 5.94 -47.22 11.23
N ARG A 32 5.00 -46.27 11.20
CA ARG A 32 4.24 -45.99 9.98
C ARG A 32 5.24 -45.59 8.90
N LYS A 33 5.18 -46.23 7.72
CA LYS A 33 5.90 -45.75 6.54
C LYS A 33 5.46 -44.30 6.33
N ALA A 34 6.41 -43.35 6.32
CA ALA A 34 6.09 -41.96 6.04
C ALA A 34 5.40 -41.94 4.67
N SER A 35 4.15 -41.49 4.62
CA SER A 35 3.54 -41.17 3.35
C SER A 35 4.43 -40.08 2.75
N VAL A 36 5.17 -40.44 1.71
CA VAL A 36 5.82 -39.47 0.85
C VAL A 36 4.66 -38.77 0.15
N GLY A 37 4.10 -37.75 0.80
CA GLY A 37 3.02 -36.95 0.26
C GLY A 37 3.41 -36.41 -1.13
N PRO A 38 2.44 -35.95 -1.92
CA PRO A 38 2.72 -35.38 -3.23
C PRO A 38 3.82 -34.32 -3.09
N ARG A 39 4.87 -34.46 -3.91
CA ARG A 39 6.02 -33.55 -3.92
C ARG A 39 5.47 -32.13 -4.09
N ILE A 40 5.56 -31.34 -3.03
CA ILE A 40 5.08 -29.95 -2.99
C ILE A 40 5.70 -29.24 -4.20
N SER A 41 4.86 -28.73 -5.08
CA SER A 41 5.31 -27.95 -6.23
C SER A 41 6.14 -26.77 -5.73
N ARG A 42 7.26 -26.50 -6.40
CA ARG A 42 8.14 -25.41 -5.98
C ARG A 42 7.37 -24.09 -6.10
N PRO A 43 7.46 -23.19 -5.10
CA PRO A 43 6.73 -21.93 -5.13
C PRO A 43 7.14 -21.12 -6.36
N LYS A 44 6.18 -20.44 -6.99
CA LYS A 44 6.46 -19.46 -8.04
C LYS A 44 7.28 -18.33 -7.43
N VAL A 45 8.39 -17.98 -8.07
CA VAL A 45 9.29 -16.89 -7.66
C VAL A 45 8.57 -15.55 -7.86
N SER A 46 8.96 -14.54 -7.08
CA SER A 46 8.41 -13.18 -7.09
C SER A 46 8.38 -12.55 -8.50
N GLU A 47 7.49 -11.56 -8.66
CA GLU A 47 7.34 -10.78 -9.90
C GLU A 47 8.55 -9.87 -10.19
N ASP A 48 9.37 -9.56 -9.17
CA ASP A 48 10.56 -8.73 -9.32
C ASP A 48 11.62 -9.37 -10.23
N SER A 49 11.96 -8.64 -11.30
CA SER A 49 12.96 -9.05 -12.30
C SER A 49 14.31 -9.39 -11.67
N TYR A 50 14.77 -8.57 -10.72
CA TYR A 50 16.06 -8.76 -10.04
C TYR A 50 16.13 -10.07 -9.24
N ILE A 51 15.10 -10.33 -8.43
CA ILE A 51 15.03 -11.55 -7.61
C ILE A 51 14.94 -12.77 -8.52
N ARG A 52 14.14 -12.70 -9.60
CA ARG A 52 13.98 -13.79 -10.56
C ARG A 52 15.29 -14.18 -11.25
N GLN A 53 16.16 -13.22 -11.58
CA GLN A 53 17.48 -13.50 -12.17
C GLN A 53 18.42 -14.21 -11.21
N LYS A 54 18.40 -13.83 -9.93
CA LYS A 54 19.29 -14.37 -8.90
C LYS A 54 18.74 -15.64 -8.23
N TRP A 55 17.48 -15.98 -8.45
CA TRP A 55 16.83 -17.14 -7.86
C TRP A 55 17.08 -18.42 -8.65
N ASP A 56 17.84 -19.36 -8.07
CA ASP A 56 18.08 -20.67 -8.69
C ASP A 56 16.98 -21.67 -8.29
N PRO A 57 16.17 -22.18 -9.23
CA PRO A 57 15.11 -23.12 -8.91
C PRO A 57 15.64 -24.47 -8.43
N LYS A 58 16.92 -24.81 -8.59
CA LYS A 58 17.49 -26.09 -8.12
C LYS A 58 17.83 -26.05 -6.63
N LYS A 59 18.25 -24.89 -6.13
CA LYS A 59 18.65 -24.68 -4.73
C LYS A 59 17.45 -24.66 -3.78
N THR A 60 17.74 -24.87 -2.50
CA THR A 60 16.73 -24.72 -1.44
C THR A 60 16.38 -23.24 -1.24
N LYS A 61 15.17 -22.94 -0.75
CA LYS A 61 14.76 -21.56 -0.40
C LYS A 61 15.80 -20.89 0.49
N LYS A 62 16.31 -21.62 1.49
CA LYS A 62 17.32 -21.15 2.43
C LYS A 62 18.64 -20.77 1.76
N GLU A 63 19.12 -21.57 0.81
CA GLU A 63 20.33 -21.26 0.04
C GLU A 63 20.14 -20.05 -0.86
N ASN A 64 18.99 -19.93 -1.54
CA ASN A 64 18.69 -18.78 -2.38
C ASN A 64 18.62 -17.48 -1.56
N MET A 65 17.93 -17.51 -0.41
CA MET A 65 17.88 -16.36 0.49
C MET A 65 19.28 -15.98 0.97
N ARG A 66 20.13 -16.95 1.34
CA ARG A 66 21.53 -16.69 1.71
C ARG A 66 22.36 -16.11 0.57
N ALA A 67 22.17 -16.58 -0.66
CA ALA A 67 22.87 -16.03 -1.84
C ALA A 67 22.47 -14.58 -2.14
N LEU A 68 21.24 -14.20 -1.80
CA LEU A 68 20.74 -12.82 -1.85
C LEU A 68 21.17 -11.98 -0.63
N GLY A 69 21.86 -12.55 0.35
CA GLY A 69 22.20 -11.87 1.60
C GLY A 69 21.01 -11.69 2.56
N LEU A 70 19.92 -12.43 2.35
CA LEU A 70 18.68 -12.35 3.13
C LEU A 70 18.54 -13.51 4.13
N ALA A 71 17.81 -13.27 5.21
CA ALA A 71 17.41 -14.32 6.13
C ALA A 71 16.19 -15.11 5.61
N ASP A 72 16.23 -16.43 5.74
CA ASP A 72 15.10 -17.30 5.36
C ASP A 72 13.92 -17.22 6.35
N ASP A 73 14.22 -16.97 7.63
CA ASP A 73 13.25 -16.73 8.70
C ASP A 73 13.61 -15.43 9.44
N ALA A 74 12.74 -14.44 9.31
CA ALA A 74 12.90 -13.13 9.94
C ALA A 74 12.91 -13.22 11.47
N ASN A 75 12.07 -14.09 12.05
CA ASN A 75 11.96 -14.21 13.52
C ASN A 75 13.18 -14.93 14.11
N ALA A 76 13.76 -15.89 13.38
CA ALA A 76 15.02 -16.51 13.78
C ALA A 76 16.18 -15.50 13.71
N ALA A 77 16.24 -14.68 12.65
CA ALA A 77 17.29 -13.68 12.48
C ALA A 77 17.26 -12.57 13.55
N VAL A 78 16.07 -12.15 13.98
CA VAL A 78 15.91 -11.15 15.06
C VAL A 78 16.39 -11.69 16.41
N LYS A 79 16.21 -13.00 16.68
CA LYS A 79 16.60 -13.61 17.97
C LYS A 79 18.12 -13.68 18.16
N THR A 80 18.89 -13.80 17.08
CA THR A 80 20.35 -13.97 17.14
C THR A 80 21.12 -12.63 17.23
N ASN A 81 20.45 -11.49 17.05
CA ASN A 81 21.09 -10.18 16.95
C ASN A 81 20.77 -9.26 18.14
N LYS A 82 21.09 -9.68 19.36
CA LYS A 82 21.15 -8.74 20.49
C LYS A 82 22.48 -7.97 20.59
N GLN A 83 23.53 -8.38 19.86
CA GLN A 83 24.89 -7.87 20.11
C GLN A 83 25.64 -7.28 18.90
N ILE A 84 25.13 -7.31 17.66
CA ILE A 84 25.97 -7.01 16.47
C ILE A 84 25.64 -5.69 15.74
N THR A 85 24.56 -4.96 16.06
CA THR A 85 23.99 -4.03 15.04
C THR A 85 23.64 -2.62 15.51
N SER A 86 24.52 -1.88 16.18
CA SER A 86 24.26 -0.44 16.42
C SER A 86 24.97 0.50 15.44
N GLU A 87 26.22 0.23 15.05
CA GLU A 87 27.02 1.22 14.29
C GLU A 87 27.29 0.81 12.84
N PHE A 88 27.74 -0.42 12.57
CA PHE A 88 28.09 -0.85 11.20
C PHE A 88 26.85 -0.99 10.28
N VAL A 89 25.71 -1.41 10.85
CA VAL A 89 24.45 -1.55 10.10
C VAL A 89 23.83 -0.19 9.75
N LYS A 90 24.08 0.86 10.54
CA LYS A 90 23.55 2.21 10.24
C LYS A 90 24.19 2.83 8.99
N MET A 91 25.47 2.60 8.72
CA MET A 91 26.13 3.15 7.53
C MET A 91 25.78 2.40 6.25
N ALA A 92 25.60 1.07 6.32
CA ALA A 92 25.32 0.26 5.13
C ALA A 92 23.86 0.30 4.66
N LEU A 93 22.90 0.60 5.55
CA LEU A 93 21.45 0.58 5.21
C LEU A 93 21.00 1.75 4.31
N HIS A 94 21.74 2.86 4.27
CA HIS A 94 21.36 4.06 3.52
C HIS A 94 21.91 4.11 2.08
N SER A 95 22.72 3.11 1.67
CA SER A 95 23.45 3.16 0.39
C SER A 95 22.76 2.45 -0.77
N HIS A 96 21.67 1.71 -0.55
CA HIS A 96 20.89 1.17 -1.67
C HIS A 96 19.89 2.24 -2.13
N PRO A 97 19.89 2.66 -3.41
CA PRO A 97 18.81 3.47 -3.93
C PRO A 97 17.53 2.65 -3.79
N GLN A 98 16.69 3.01 -2.83
CA GLN A 98 15.35 2.48 -2.71
C GLN A 98 14.63 2.92 -3.99
N THR A 99 14.38 1.96 -4.89
CA THR A 99 13.75 2.27 -6.17
C THR A 99 12.36 2.87 -5.91
N ASP A 100 12.03 3.98 -6.57
CA ASP A 100 10.72 4.66 -6.47
C ASP A 100 9.53 3.70 -6.65
N ASP A 101 9.75 2.58 -7.34
CA ASP A 101 8.75 1.55 -7.60
C ASP A 101 8.27 0.83 -6.33
N LEU A 102 9.13 0.67 -5.32
CA LEU A 102 8.74 0.07 -4.04
C LEU A 102 7.82 1.01 -3.24
N GLU A 103 8.03 2.33 -3.30
CA GLU A 103 7.15 3.30 -2.61
C GLU A 103 5.76 3.41 -3.25
N ARG A 104 5.66 3.16 -4.56
CA ARG A 104 4.39 3.17 -5.29
C ARG A 104 3.56 1.91 -5.02
N ALA A 105 4.20 0.76 -4.85
CA ALA A 105 3.54 -0.54 -4.70
C ALA A 105 2.74 -0.66 -3.38
N ASP A 106 3.22 -0.06 -2.29
CA ASP A 106 2.56 -0.16 -0.98
C ASP A 106 1.30 0.70 -0.85
N LYS A 107 1.18 1.74 -1.68
CA LYS A 107 0.02 2.63 -1.67
C LYS A 107 -1.04 2.11 -2.63
N ASN A 108 -1.87 1.16 -2.19
CA ASN A 108 -3.02 0.73 -3.00
C ASN A 108 -3.95 1.93 -3.29
N PRO A 109 -3.97 2.46 -4.53
CA PRO A 109 -4.67 3.71 -4.84
C PRO A 109 -6.20 3.55 -4.71
N ARG A 110 -6.70 2.31 -4.71
CA ARG A 110 -8.13 1.98 -4.59
C ARG A 110 -8.62 1.96 -3.14
N ARG A 111 -7.75 1.83 -2.13
CA ARG A 111 -8.18 1.62 -0.73
C ARG A 111 -8.61 2.90 0.02
N SER A 112 -8.31 4.09 -0.50
CA SER A 112 -8.52 5.34 0.26
C SER A 112 -9.58 6.28 -0.32
N GLN A 113 -10.22 5.94 -1.44
CA GLN A 113 -11.24 6.81 -2.00
C GLN A 113 -12.61 6.61 -1.34
N LEU A 114 -13.19 7.70 -0.85
CA LEU A 114 -14.56 7.69 -0.37
C LEU A 114 -15.52 7.43 -1.55
N SER A 115 -16.53 6.56 -1.35
CA SER A 115 -17.57 6.32 -2.36
C SER A 115 -18.29 7.62 -2.75
N ALA A 116 -18.76 7.72 -3.99
CA ALA A 116 -19.46 8.89 -4.51
C ALA A 116 -20.71 9.24 -3.68
N GLU A 117 -21.46 8.24 -3.23
CA GLU A 117 -22.64 8.42 -2.38
C GLU A 117 -22.28 9.04 -1.04
N LYS A 118 -21.25 8.48 -0.38
CA LYS A 118 -20.74 9.01 0.89
C LYS A 118 -20.23 10.44 0.77
N LYS A 119 -19.61 10.81 -0.37
CA LYS A 119 -19.21 12.20 -0.66
C LYS A 119 -20.42 13.13 -0.72
N ARG A 120 -21.48 12.74 -1.42
CA ARG A 120 -22.73 13.53 -1.51
C ARG A 120 -23.39 13.68 -0.15
N TYR A 121 -23.45 12.58 0.61
CA TYR A 121 -24.04 12.55 1.94
C TYR A 121 -23.32 13.51 2.91
N ILE A 122 -21.98 13.44 3.00
CA ILE A 122 -21.20 14.36 3.85
C ILE A 122 -21.31 15.80 3.37
N ALA A 123 -21.31 16.03 2.05
CA ALA A 123 -21.45 17.37 1.50
C ALA A 123 -22.78 18.03 1.94
N LYS A 124 -23.88 17.27 2.00
CA LYS A 124 -25.16 17.76 2.52
C LYS A 124 -25.07 18.14 4.01
N LEU A 125 -24.44 17.29 4.82
CA LEU A 125 -24.26 17.55 6.25
C LEU A 125 -23.42 18.79 6.51
N ILE A 126 -22.27 18.91 5.84
CA ILE A 126 -21.38 20.07 5.95
C ILE A 126 -22.07 21.34 5.44
N ALA A 127 -22.86 21.26 4.37
CA ALA A 127 -23.61 22.41 3.87
C ALA A 127 -24.64 22.94 4.89
N LYS A 128 -25.23 22.07 5.72
CA LYS A 128 -26.24 22.44 6.71
C LYS A 128 -25.66 22.86 8.06
N HIS A 129 -24.67 22.11 8.58
CA HIS A 129 -24.14 22.28 9.94
C HIS A 129 -22.69 22.78 10.00
N GLY A 130 -22.01 22.89 8.86
CA GLY A 130 -20.62 23.32 8.79
C GLY A 130 -19.68 22.34 9.50
N ASN A 131 -19.00 22.81 10.55
CA ASN A 131 -18.03 22.03 11.33
C ASN A 131 -18.61 21.48 12.65
N ASN A 132 -19.89 21.70 12.93
CA ASN A 132 -20.53 21.30 14.19
C ASN A 132 -21.02 19.85 14.10
N TYR A 133 -20.11 18.91 14.39
CA TYR A 133 -20.41 17.47 14.30
C TYR A 133 -21.44 16.98 15.31
N GLU A 134 -21.56 17.61 16.47
CA GLU A 134 -22.56 17.24 17.47
C GLU A 134 -23.97 17.50 16.96
N SER A 135 -24.20 18.69 16.38
CA SER A 135 -25.47 19.05 15.72
C SER A 135 -25.80 18.10 14.56
N MET A 136 -24.80 17.63 13.80
CA MET A 136 -24.99 16.64 12.73
C MET A 136 -25.46 15.27 13.24
N VAL A 137 -25.07 14.87 14.46
CA VAL A 137 -25.52 13.59 15.04
C VAL A 137 -26.99 13.66 15.40
N HIS A 138 -27.44 14.79 15.93
CA HIS A 138 -28.82 14.98 16.37
C HIS A 138 -29.80 15.27 15.23
N ASP A 139 -29.32 15.64 14.04
CA ASP A 139 -30.16 15.89 12.87
C ASP A 139 -30.60 14.58 12.19
N LEU A 140 -31.73 14.05 12.65
CA LEU A 140 -32.36 12.83 12.10
C LEU A 140 -32.70 12.93 10.61
N THR A 141 -32.93 14.12 10.08
CA THR A 141 -33.29 14.34 8.67
C THR A 141 -32.06 14.31 7.78
N ALA A 142 -30.98 14.98 8.18
CA ALA A 142 -29.75 15.05 7.40
C ALA A 142 -28.81 13.85 7.63
N ASN A 143 -28.88 13.21 8.80
CA ASN A 143 -28.12 12.03 9.20
C ASN A 143 -29.05 10.81 9.44
N PRO A 144 -29.73 10.28 8.40
CA PRO A 144 -30.55 9.08 8.53
C PRO A 144 -29.74 7.84 8.95
N GLU A 145 -28.44 7.79 8.65
CA GLU A 145 -27.54 6.71 9.07
C GLU A 145 -27.15 6.77 10.56
N GLN A 146 -27.57 7.81 11.29
CA GLN A 146 -27.25 8.04 12.71
C GLN A 146 -25.76 7.85 13.02
N LEU A 147 -24.88 8.35 12.14
CA LEU A 147 -23.45 8.19 12.30
C LEU A 147 -22.97 8.95 13.54
N THR A 148 -22.08 8.31 14.30
CA THR A 148 -21.46 8.92 15.49
C THR A 148 -20.51 10.06 15.12
N VAL A 149 -20.27 10.99 16.05
CA VAL A 149 -19.35 12.14 15.89
C VAL A 149 -17.99 11.69 15.33
N ALA A 150 -17.42 10.62 15.87
CA ALA A 150 -16.12 10.12 15.44
C ALA A 150 -16.13 9.62 13.98
N LYS A 151 -17.23 8.99 13.54
CA LYS A 151 -17.39 8.55 12.15
C LYS A 151 -17.55 9.75 11.22
N LEU A 152 -18.37 10.74 11.60
CA LEU A 152 -18.54 11.98 10.84
C LEU A 152 -17.23 12.74 10.67
N LYS A 153 -16.42 12.87 11.74
CA LYS A 153 -15.07 13.46 11.67
C LYS A 153 -14.17 12.73 10.67
N LYS A 154 -14.07 11.39 10.77
CA LYS A 154 -13.27 10.57 9.84
C LYS A 154 -13.74 10.69 8.39
N LEU A 155 -15.03 10.89 8.19
CA LEU A 155 -15.64 11.05 6.87
C LEU A 155 -15.36 12.44 6.30
N ALA A 156 -15.51 13.49 7.11
CA ALA A 156 -15.19 14.86 6.74
C ALA A 156 -13.72 15.04 6.38
N THR A 157 -12.78 14.49 7.17
CA THR A 157 -11.34 14.56 6.86
C THR A 157 -11.03 13.92 5.50
N LYS A 158 -11.61 12.73 5.23
CA LYS A 158 -11.49 12.07 3.92
C LYS A 158 -12.12 12.87 2.79
N PHE A 159 -13.23 13.55 3.06
CA PHE A 159 -13.91 14.40 2.08
C PHE A 159 -13.03 15.59 1.68
N TYR A 160 -12.48 16.34 2.64
CA TYR A 160 -11.57 17.46 2.37
C TYR A 160 -10.32 17.02 1.63
N ALA A 161 -9.67 15.93 2.07
CA ALA A 161 -8.51 15.37 1.37
C ALA A 161 -8.84 14.94 -0.08
N SER A 162 -10.08 14.51 -0.34
CA SER A 162 -10.53 14.22 -1.71
C SER A 162 -10.81 15.48 -2.53
N GLN A 163 -11.10 16.62 -1.91
CA GLN A 163 -11.33 17.89 -2.61
C GLN A 163 -10.02 18.59 -2.94
N GLU A 164 -9.05 18.57 -2.03
CA GLU A 164 -7.71 19.13 -2.26
C GLU A 164 -7.04 18.48 -3.46
N LYS A 165 -7.01 17.14 -3.52
CA LYS A 165 -6.49 16.41 -4.68
C LYS A 165 -7.18 16.79 -6.00
N LYS A 166 -8.49 17.04 -5.97
CA LYS A 166 -9.21 17.50 -7.17
C LYS A 166 -8.81 18.91 -7.58
N ARG A 167 -8.54 19.80 -6.61
CA ARG A 167 -8.10 21.18 -6.85
C ARG A 167 -6.67 21.19 -7.39
N GLU A 168 -5.77 20.41 -6.81
CA GLU A 168 -4.38 20.25 -7.26
C GLU A 168 -4.34 19.75 -8.70
N ASN A 169 -4.97 18.60 -8.99
CA ASN A 169 -5.05 18.07 -10.34
C ASN A 169 -5.65 19.07 -11.36
N LYS A 170 -6.58 19.94 -10.92
CA LYS A 170 -7.18 20.99 -11.78
C LYS A 170 -6.19 22.13 -12.05
N LYS A 171 -5.38 22.53 -11.06
CA LYS A 171 -4.34 23.55 -11.24
C LYS A 171 -3.26 23.05 -12.19
N ASP A 172 -2.77 21.84 -11.96
CA ASP A 172 -1.75 21.22 -12.83
C ASP A 172 -2.22 21.14 -14.29
N ALA A 173 -3.50 20.79 -14.51
CA ALA A 173 -4.09 20.79 -15.84
C ALA A 173 -4.16 22.19 -16.49
N MET A 174 -4.43 23.22 -15.70
CA MET A 174 -4.55 24.61 -16.20
C MET A 174 -3.17 25.21 -16.52
N ASP A 175 -2.14 24.84 -15.76
CA ASP A 175 -0.76 25.26 -15.99
C ASP A 175 -0.17 24.60 -17.26
N ILE A 176 -0.55 23.34 -17.55
CA ILE A 176 -0.17 22.64 -18.79
C ILE A 176 -0.74 23.37 -20.03
N ASP A 177 -2.03 23.70 -20.05
CA ASP A 177 -2.66 24.39 -21.18
C ASP A 177 -2.06 25.80 -21.42
N THR A 178 -1.69 26.49 -20.33
CA THR A 178 -1.08 27.82 -20.39
C THR A 178 0.35 27.76 -20.98
N SER A 179 1.11 26.72 -20.66
CA SER A 179 2.46 26.50 -21.22
C SER A 179 2.45 26.11 -22.71
N LEU A 180 1.45 25.33 -23.14
CA LEU A 180 1.28 24.93 -24.54
C LEU A 180 0.87 26.12 -25.43
N ALA A 181 0.10 27.07 -24.88
CA ALA A 181 -0.26 28.31 -25.56
C ALA A 181 0.93 29.25 -25.78
N GLN A 182 1.89 29.29 -24.85
CA GLN A 182 3.12 30.09 -24.99
C GLN A 182 4.10 29.50 -26.01
N GLN A 183 4.06 28.20 -26.27
CA GLN A 183 4.89 27.53 -27.28
C GLN A 183 4.34 27.67 -28.72
N LYS A 184 3.09 28.12 -28.89
CA LYS A 184 2.38 28.17 -30.19
C LYS A 184 2.21 29.57 -30.77
N LEU A 185 2.96 30.57 -30.29
CA LEU A 185 3.12 31.84 -31.00
C LEU A 185 4.19 31.66 -32.09
N PRO A 186 3.83 31.73 -33.39
CA PRO A 186 4.86 31.87 -34.40
C PRO A 186 5.64 33.15 -34.09
N LYS A 187 6.97 33.05 -34.03
CA LYS A 187 7.85 34.21 -34.20
C LYS A 187 7.45 34.84 -35.52
N VAL A 188 6.64 35.89 -35.47
CA VAL A 188 6.58 36.87 -36.55
C VAL A 188 7.93 37.54 -36.48
N GLU A 189 8.87 37.05 -37.29
CA GLU A 189 10.08 37.79 -37.63
C GLU A 189 9.58 39.11 -38.20
N GLU A 190 9.73 40.17 -37.41
CA GLU A 190 9.58 41.54 -37.90
C GLU A 190 10.74 41.80 -38.85
N ASP A 191 10.57 41.38 -40.11
CA ASP A 191 11.37 41.89 -41.20
C ASP A 191 11.11 43.40 -41.27
N GLU A 192 12.12 44.19 -40.90
CA GLU A 192 12.20 45.62 -41.16
C GLU A 192 12.25 45.86 -42.68
N GLY A 193 11.10 45.74 -43.33
CA GLY A 193 10.91 45.90 -44.76
C GLY A 193 10.03 47.10 -45.09
N ASP A 194 10.68 48.25 -45.26
CA ASP A 194 10.32 49.29 -46.23
C ASP A 194 9.07 50.18 -45.95
N THR A 195 9.33 51.32 -45.30
CA THR A 195 8.36 52.40 -44.99
C THR A 195 8.03 53.33 -46.18
N SER A 196 8.17 52.89 -47.43
CA SER A 196 8.17 53.79 -48.60
C SER A 196 6.81 53.98 -49.32
N LEU A 197 5.77 53.17 -49.08
CA LEU A 197 4.52 53.23 -49.87
C LEU A 197 3.35 54.04 -49.28
N LYS A 198 3.39 54.46 -48.01
CA LYS A 198 2.27 55.20 -47.37
C LYS A 198 2.19 56.70 -47.70
N LYS A 199 3.23 57.30 -48.30
CA LYS A 199 3.24 58.76 -48.63
C LYS A 199 2.53 59.12 -49.94
N LYS A 200 2.33 58.19 -50.90
CA LYS A 200 1.67 58.50 -52.19
C LYS A 200 0.15 58.58 -52.12
N LYS A 201 -0.51 57.86 -51.19
CA LYS A 201 -1.99 57.89 -51.07
C LYS A 201 -2.55 59.15 -50.40
N ARG A 202 -1.77 59.86 -49.57
CA ARG A 202 -2.23 61.09 -48.89
C ARG A 202 -2.18 62.35 -49.77
N LYS A 203 -1.35 62.39 -50.82
CA LYS A 203 -1.30 63.52 -51.77
C LYS A 203 -2.43 63.52 -52.80
N LYS A 204 -3.00 62.36 -53.16
CA LYS A 204 -4.13 62.28 -54.09
C LYS A 204 -5.47 62.72 -53.47
N LYS A 205 -5.66 62.56 -52.16
CA LYS A 205 -6.91 62.99 -51.49
C LYS A 205 -7.01 64.52 -51.37
N LYS A 206 -5.92 65.21 -51.00
CA LYS A 206 -5.89 66.68 -50.90
C LYS A 206 -6.08 67.45 -52.22
N LYS A 207 -5.84 66.81 -53.38
CA LYS A 207 -6.03 67.46 -54.70
C LYS A 207 -7.48 67.36 -55.19
N LYS A 208 -8.27 66.41 -54.67
CA LYS A 208 -9.68 66.24 -55.04
C LYS A 208 -10.60 67.20 -54.27
N ASP A 209 -10.27 67.48 -53.01
CA ASP A 209 -11.06 68.38 -52.16
C ASP A 209 -10.85 69.88 -52.50
N LYS A 210 -9.77 70.24 -53.19
CA LYS A 210 -9.51 71.63 -53.64
C LYS A 210 -10.20 71.99 -54.96
N LEU A 211 -10.85 71.03 -55.61
CA LEU A 211 -11.57 71.21 -56.89
C LEU A 211 -13.09 71.29 -56.71
N LEU A 212 -13.59 71.27 -55.47
CA LEU A 212 -15.02 71.27 -55.14
C LEU A 212 -15.49 72.58 -54.48
N ILE A 213 -14.64 73.63 -54.44
CA ILE A 213 -14.93 74.93 -53.82
C ILE A 213 -14.53 76.10 -54.76
N MET A 214 -14.67 75.93 -56.08
CA MET A 214 -14.71 77.02 -57.06
C MET A 214 -15.83 76.72 -58.05
#